data_AF-A0A3M0YE25-F1
#
_entry.id   AF-A0A3M0YE25-F1
#
_cell.length_a   1.000
_cell.length_b   1.000
_cell.length_c   1.000
_cell.angle_alpha   90.00
_cell.angle_beta   90.00
_cell.angle_gamma   90.00
#
_symmetry.space_group_name_H-M   'P 1'
#
loop_
_entity.id
_entity.type
_entity.pdbx_description
1 polymer ?
#
loop_
_entity_poly.entity_id
_entity_poly.type
_entity_poly.pdbx_seq_one_letter_code
_entity_poly.pdbx_strand_id
1 'polypeptide(L)'
;MWVASPMDGATPEVLSPPVLPRAGERCLWGRLCGSAPALAMASLRGRPVLAIARDVPEAKRLAQALRFYAPDREVLLFPDRETLPYDAFSPHPDITSQRL
;
A
#
# COMPACT_ATOMS: atom_id res chain seq x y z
N MET A 1 1.78 30.21 -12.58
CA MET A 1 2.65 30.66 -11.48
C MET A 1 2.47 29.67 -10.34
N TRP A 2 3.28 28.60 -10.32
CA TRP A 2 3.24 27.61 -9.25
C TRP A 2 4.06 28.16 -8.08
N VAL A 3 3.39 28.56 -7.00
CA VAL A 3 4.06 28.96 -5.76
C VAL A 3 4.63 27.68 -5.14
N ALA A 4 5.95 27.63 -5.01
CA ALA A 4 6.62 26.65 -4.18
C ALA A 4 6.14 26.84 -2.74
N SER A 5 5.27 25.95 -2.26
CA SER A 5 4.94 25.87 -0.84
C SER A 5 6.20 25.50 -0.03
N PRO A 6 6.35 26.02 1.20
CA PRO A 6 7.57 25.84 1.97
C PRO A 6 7.80 24.37 2.34
N MET A 7 9.04 23.91 2.22
CA MET A 7 9.52 22.56 2.59
C MET A 7 9.66 22.36 4.12
N ASP A 8 8.80 22.98 4.93
CA ASP A 8 8.84 22.90 6.40
C ASP A 8 7.77 21.93 6.93
N GLY A 9 7.82 20.70 6.46
CA GLY A 9 7.07 19.58 7.04
C GLY A 9 8.04 18.44 7.24
N ALA A 10 8.36 18.11 8.50
CA ALA A 10 9.24 17.00 8.85
C ALA A 10 8.83 15.75 8.06
N THR A 11 9.64 15.36 7.06
CA THR A 11 9.39 14.11 6.35
C THR A 11 9.59 13.00 7.37
N PRO A 12 8.56 12.20 7.68
CA PRO A 12 8.68 11.18 8.70
C PRO A 12 9.82 10.24 8.32
N GLU A 13 10.76 10.07 9.26
CA GLU A 13 11.81 9.07 9.16
C GLU A 13 11.19 7.68 9.15
N VAL A 14 11.84 6.74 8.45
CA VAL A 14 11.38 5.34 8.30
C VAL A 14 11.06 4.66 9.64
N LEU A 15 11.70 5.10 10.73
CA LEU A 15 11.55 4.55 12.07
C LEU A 15 10.55 5.30 12.96
N SER A 16 10.02 6.44 12.49
CA SER A 16 8.99 7.23 13.18
C SER A 16 7.79 7.42 12.25
N PRO A 17 6.91 6.41 12.11
CA PRO A 17 5.71 6.56 11.30
C PRO A 17 4.88 7.71 11.87
N PRO A 18 4.40 8.65 11.05
CA PRO A 18 3.48 9.65 11.52
C PRO A 18 2.16 8.96 11.87
N VAL A 19 1.44 9.57 12.82
CA VAL A 19 0.12 9.10 13.21
C VAL A 19 -0.77 8.98 11.96
N LEU A 20 -1.53 7.88 11.87
CA LEU A 20 -2.49 7.71 10.78
C LEU A 20 -3.38 8.95 10.66
N PRO A 21 -3.46 9.59 9.48
CA PRO A 21 -4.21 10.82 9.32
C PRO A 21 -5.68 10.62 9.70
N ARG A 22 -6.34 11.72 10.08
CA ARG A 22 -7.80 11.73 10.28
C ARG A 22 -8.51 11.66 8.94
N ALA A 23 -9.80 11.39 8.97
CA ALA A 23 -10.63 11.43 7.76
C ALA A 23 -10.50 12.81 7.09
N GLY A 24 -10.17 12.83 5.80
CA GLY A 24 -9.96 14.05 5.01
C GLY A 24 -8.54 14.63 5.07
N GLU A 25 -7.68 14.16 5.99
CA GLU A 25 -6.28 14.59 6.05
C GLU A 25 -5.40 13.74 5.12
N ARG A 26 -4.37 14.37 4.55
CA ARG A 26 -3.35 13.69 3.74
C ARG A 26 -1.99 13.82 4.42
N CYS A 27 -1.28 12.71 4.50
CA CYS A 27 0.09 12.67 4.98
C CYS A 27 0.98 12.14 3.85
N LEU A 28 2.10 12.82 3.58
CA LEU A 28 3.08 12.39 2.58
C LEU A 28 4.29 11.80 3.28
N TRP A 29 4.61 10.54 2.97
CA TRP A 29 5.84 9.90 3.44
C TRP A 29 6.91 10.03 2.37
N GLY A 30 7.95 10.80 2.67
CA GLY A 30 9.08 11.02 1.77
C GLY A 30 10.20 10.00 2.00
N ARG A 31 11.13 9.92 1.03
CA ARG A 31 12.42 9.22 1.18
C ARG A 31 12.33 7.72 1.48
N LEU A 32 11.24 7.07 1.06
CA LEU A 32 11.08 5.63 1.15
C LEU A 32 11.71 4.96 -0.07
N CYS A 33 12.84 4.29 0.11
CA CYS A 33 13.54 3.56 -0.96
C CYS A 33 13.47 2.04 -0.74
N GLY A 34 13.47 1.28 -1.84
CA GLY A 34 13.41 -0.19 -1.78
C GLY A 34 12.17 -0.69 -1.04
N SER A 35 12.38 -1.51 0.00
CA SER A 35 11.33 -2.08 0.85
C SER A 35 10.92 -1.19 2.03
N ALA A 36 11.50 0.02 2.16
CA ALA A 36 11.16 0.95 3.24
C ALA A 36 9.66 1.30 3.36
N PRO A 37 8.86 1.39 2.26
CA PRO A 37 7.41 1.56 2.39
C PRO A 37 6.73 0.45 3.19
N ALA A 38 7.13 -0.81 2.98
CA ALA A 38 6.58 -1.94 3.72
C ALA A 38 6.96 -1.87 5.21
N LEU A 39 8.20 -1.49 5.52
CA LEU A 39 8.64 -1.29 6.90
C LEU A 39 7.86 -0.17 7.61
N ALA A 40 7.67 0.97 6.93
CA ALA A 40 6.90 2.09 7.47
C ALA A 40 5.42 1.73 7.66
N MET A 41 4.83 0.91 6.78
CA MET A 41 3.47 0.40 6.97
C MET A 41 3.39 -0.67 8.07
N ALA A 42 4.42 -1.50 8.21
CA ALA A 42 4.50 -2.53 9.23
C ALA A 42 4.47 -1.95 10.65
N SER A 43 4.91 -0.71 10.85
CA SER A 43 4.87 -0.02 12.15
C SER A 43 3.52 0.66 12.45
N LEU A 44 2.60 0.77 11.49
CA LEU A 44 1.25 1.31 11.72
C LEU A 44 0.46 0.42 12.71
N ARG A 45 -0.33 1.03 13.59
CA ARG A 45 -1.15 0.35 14.60
C ARG A 45 -2.58 0.89 14.61
N GLY A 46 -3.51 0.11 15.18
CA GLY A 46 -4.86 0.57 15.56
C GLY A 46 -5.99 0.19 14.61
N ARG A 47 -5.79 0.20 13.29
CA ARG A 47 -6.85 -0.11 12.31
C ARG A 47 -6.32 -0.82 11.05
N PRO A 48 -7.18 -1.55 10.31
CA PRO A 48 -6.84 -2.09 8.99
C PRO A 48 -6.40 -0.99 8.02
N VAL A 49 -5.47 -1.33 7.13
CA VAL A 49 -4.90 -0.42 6.13
C VAL A 49 -5.12 -1.01 4.75
N LEU A 50 -5.76 -0.24 3.87
CA LEU A 50 -5.81 -0.54 2.44
C LEU A 50 -4.61 0.11 1.76
N ALA A 51 -3.65 -0.71 1.33
CA ALA A 51 -2.52 -0.26 0.52
C ALA A 51 -2.89 -0.37 -0.96
N ILE A 52 -2.76 0.73 -1.71
CA ILE A 52 -2.98 0.75 -3.16
C ILE A 52 -1.61 0.82 -3.83
N ALA A 53 -1.26 -0.23 -4.57
CA ALA A 53 -0.06 -0.26 -5.41
C ALA A 53 -0.38 0.23 -6.82
N ARG A 54 0.65 0.62 -7.58
CA ARG A 54 0.53 1.04 -8.98
C ARG A 54 0.08 -0.11 -9.87
N ASP A 55 0.60 -1.30 -9.62
CA ASP A 55 0.39 -2.49 -10.43
C ASP A 55 0.47 -3.78 -9.59
N VAL A 56 0.10 -4.89 -10.23
CA VAL A 56 0.06 -6.23 -9.61
C VAL A 56 1.45 -6.68 -9.14
N PRO A 57 2.53 -6.55 -9.94
CA PRO A 57 3.88 -6.86 -9.46
C PRO A 57 4.29 -6.07 -8.20
N GLU A 58 3.99 -4.78 -8.13
CA GLU A 58 4.27 -3.95 -6.97
C GLU A 58 3.46 -4.38 -5.75
N ALA A 59 2.17 -4.68 -5.92
CA ALA A 59 1.33 -5.22 -4.84
C ALA A 59 1.91 -6.52 -4.27
N LYS A 60 2.34 -7.45 -5.14
CA LYS A 60 2.94 -8.74 -4.73
C LYS A 60 4.26 -8.52 -3.97
N ARG A 61 5.15 -7.65 -4.47
CA ARG A 61 6.41 -7.29 -3.78
C ARG A 61 6.14 -6.66 -2.41
N LEU A 62 5.17 -5.75 -2.34
CA LEU A 62 4.79 -5.08 -1.11
C LEU A 62 4.22 -6.08 -0.08
N ALA A 63 3.33 -6.97 -0.50
CA ALA A 63 2.77 -8.00 0.36
C ALA A 63 3.84 -8.95 0.91
N GLN A 64 4.79 -9.36 0.08
CA GLN A 64 5.93 -10.19 0.52
C GLN A 64 6.79 -9.45 1.56
N ALA A 65 7.12 -8.18 1.33
CA ALA A 65 7.89 -7.39 2.27
C ALA A 65 7.13 -7.15 3.59
N LEU A 66 5.81 -6.93 3.54
CA LEU A 66 4.97 -6.79 4.73
C LEU A 66 4.95 -8.07 5.57
N ARG A 67 4.82 -9.24 4.93
CA ARG A 67 4.89 -10.54 5.63
C ARG A 67 6.25 -10.77 6.30
N PHE A 68 7.32 -10.22 5.73
CA PHE A 68 8.65 -10.26 6.35
C PHE A 68 8.76 -9.33 7.57
N TYR A 69 8.33 -8.07 7.45
CA TYR A 69 8.47 -7.08 8.54
C TYR A 69 7.40 -7.19 9.64
N ALA A 70 6.26 -7.83 9.35
CA ALA A 70 5.15 -7.99 10.28
C ALA A 70 4.56 -9.41 10.16
N PRO A 71 5.29 -10.45 10.58
CA PRO A 71 4.86 -11.85 10.42
C PRO A 71 3.55 -12.16 11.16
N ASP A 72 3.26 -11.45 12.25
CA ASP A 72 2.06 -11.64 13.06
C ASP A 72 0.84 -10.87 12.52
N ARG A 73 0.97 -10.15 11.39
CA ARG A 73 -0.14 -9.40 10.78
C ARG A 73 -0.66 -10.13 9.55
N GLU A 74 -1.98 -10.19 9.46
CA GLU A 74 -2.64 -10.68 8.27
C GLU A 74 -2.39 -9.72 7.08
N VAL A 75 -1.88 -10.27 5.99
CA VAL A 75 -1.62 -9.54 4.74
C VAL A 75 -2.39 -10.21 3.62
N LEU A 76 -3.50 -9.58 3.24
CA LEU A 76 -4.40 -10.03 2.17
C LEU A 76 -4.05 -9.31 0.87
N LEU A 77 -3.98 -10.05 -0.23
CA LEU A 77 -3.90 -9.50 -1.58
C LEU A 77 -5.30 -9.56 -2.19
N PHE A 78 -5.71 -8.46 -2.81
CA PHE A 78 -6.91 -8.44 -3.63
C PHE A 78 -6.50 -8.63 -5.09
N PRO A 79 -6.66 -9.83 -5.67
CA PRO A 79 -6.12 -10.13 -6.99
C PRO A 79 -6.86 -9.34 -8.07
N ASP A 80 -6.16 -9.00 -9.16
CA ASP A 80 -6.79 -8.43 -10.34
C ASP A 80 -7.68 -9.49 -11.02
N ARG A 81 -8.51 -9.07 -11.98
CA ARG A 81 -9.48 -9.97 -12.63
C ARG A 81 -8.85 -10.86 -13.72
N GLU A 82 -7.56 -10.70 -13.99
CA GLU A 82 -6.79 -11.36 -15.05
C GLU A 82 -7.41 -11.24 -16.46
N THR A 83 -8.28 -10.25 -16.64
CA THR A 83 -9.03 -10.00 -17.88
C THR A 83 -9.02 -8.50 -18.14
N LEU A 84 -9.02 -8.13 -19.43
CA LEU A 84 -9.09 -6.73 -19.82
C LEU A 84 -10.51 -6.18 -19.69
N PRO A 85 -10.70 -4.84 -19.64
CA PRO A 85 -12.01 -4.25 -19.82
C PRO A 85 -12.62 -4.71 -21.16
N TYR A 86 -13.84 -5.26 -21.10
CA TYR A 86 -14.56 -5.82 -22.26
C TYR A 86 -13.89 -7.03 -22.92
N ASP A 87 -13.13 -7.80 -22.14
CA ASP A 87 -12.63 -9.09 -22.58
C ASP A 87 -13.78 -10.06 -22.89
N ALA A 88 -13.62 -10.86 -23.94
CA ALA A 88 -14.58 -11.90 -24.33
C ALA A 88 -14.55 -13.09 -23.36
N PHE A 89 -13.46 -13.24 -22.60
CA PHE A 89 -13.29 -14.29 -21.62
C PHE A 89 -13.71 -13.84 -20.23
N SER A 90 -14.29 -14.78 -19.47
CA SER A 90 -14.57 -14.57 -18.04
C SER A 90 -13.29 -14.79 -17.22
N PRO A 91 -13.12 -14.09 -16.08
CA PRO A 91 -12.07 -14.40 -15.13
C PRO A 91 -12.11 -15.87 -14.70
N HIS A 92 -10.94 -16.43 -14.38
CA HIS A 92 -10.87 -17.79 -13.84
C HIS A 92 -11.72 -17.91 -12.56
N PRO A 93 -12.44 -19.04 -12.32
CA PRO A 93 -13.25 -19.23 -11.12
C PRO A 93 -12.47 -19.04 -9.82
N ASP A 94 -11.21 -19.50 -9.78
CA ASP A 94 -10.34 -19.34 -8.60
C ASP A 94 -10.08 -17.86 -8.27
N ILE A 95 -9.86 -17.02 -9.29
CA ILE A 95 -9.67 -15.57 -9.11
C ILE A 95 -10.95 -14.92 -8.61
N THR A 96 -12.10 -15.35 -9.12
CA THR A 96 -13.40 -14.86 -8.64
C THR A 96 -13.63 -15.26 -7.19
N SER A 97 -13.33 -16.50 -6.82
CA SER A 97 -13.46 -17.00 -5.44
C SER A 97 -12.50 -16.32 -4.48
N GLN A 98 -11.25 -16.03 -4.88
CA GLN A 98 -10.28 -15.33 -4.02
C GLN A 98 -10.66 -13.88 -3.73
N ARG A 99 -11.52 -13.27 -4.55
CA ARG A 99 -12.00 -11.90 -4.37
C ARG A 99 -13.23 -11.78 -3.47
N LEU A 100 -13.96 -12.88 -3.26
CA LEU A 100 -15.17 -12.95 -2.44
C LEU A 100 -14.83 -13.42 -1.02
#